data_AF-A0A7W2MIP1-F1
#
_entry.id   AF-A0A7W2MIP1-F1
#
_cell.length_a   1.000
_cell.length_b   1.000
_cell.length_c   1.000
_cell.angle_alpha   90.00
_cell.angle_beta   90.00
_cell.angle_gamma   90.00
#
_symmetry.space_group_name_H-M   'P 1'
#
loop_
_entity.id
_entity.type
_entity.pdbx_description
1 polymer ?
#
loop_
_entity_poly.entity_id
_entity_poly.type
_entity_poly.pdbx_seq_one_letter_code
_entity_poly.pdbx_strand_id
1 'polypeptide(L)' 'MMEQKKLTRLNDLFEKVVSDCASLIERRELNVLYQEYIDDGREVGLPIKASTQYQHATAS' A
#
# COMPACT_ATOMS: atom_id res chain seq x y z
N MET A 1 -7.25 9.81 -1.15
CA MET A 1 -7.30 9.64 0.31
C MET A 1 -8.39 8.62 0.61
N MET A 2 -8.07 7.56 1.34
CA MET A 2 -9.00 6.47 1.68
C MET A 2 -10.22 7.01 2.45
N GLU A 3 -11.41 6.46 2.16
CA GLU A 3 -12.65 6.91 2.79
C GLU A 3 -12.68 6.62 4.30
N GLN A 4 -13.23 7.55 5.09
CA GLN A 4 -13.31 7.44 6.54
C GLN A 4 -14.02 6.15 7.01
N LYS A 5 -15.07 5.73 6.31
CA LYS A 5 -15.78 4.48 6.60
C LYS A 5 -14.87 3.25 6.46
N LYS A 6 -14.02 3.25 5.44
CA LYS A 6 -13.06 2.16 5.21
C LYS A 6 -11.94 2.18 6.24
N LEU A 7 -11.48 3.37 6.68
CA LEU A 7 -10.52 3.51 7.77
C LEU A 7 -11.08 2.97 9.10
N THR A 8 -12.33 3.31 9.43
CA THR A 8 -13.00 2.75 10.62
C THR A 8 -13.08 1.23 10.53
N ARG A 9 -13.49 0.70 9.36
CA ARG A 9 -13.56 -0.75 9.14
C ARG A 9 -12.19 -1.43 9.25
N LEU A 10 -11.13 -0.79 8.74
CA LEU A 10 -9.76 -1.28 8.85
C LEU A 10 -9.35 -1.40 10.32
N ASN A 11 -9.61 -0.38 11.13
CA ASN A 11 -9.31 -0.41 12.58
C ASN A 11 -10.10 -1.52 13.30
N ASP A 12 -11.40 -1.64 13.07
CA ASP A 12 -12.23 -2.67 13.70
C ASP A 12 -11.71 -4.09 13.39
N LEU A 13 -11.32 -4.32 12.14
CA LEU A 13 -10.78 -5.61 11.71
C LEU A 13 -9.38 -5.86 12.28
N PHE A 14 -8.55 -4.82 12.39
CA PHE A 14 -7.24 -4.90 13.04
C PHE A 14 -7.38 -5.33 14.51
N GLU A 15 -8.26 -4.69 15.27
CA GLU A 15 -8.52 -5.03 16.67
C GLU A 15 -9.00 -6.48 16.84
N LYS A 16 -9.86 -6.95 15.93
CA LYS A 16 -10.33 -8.35 15.91
C LYS A 16 -9.21 -9.34 15.62
N VAL A 17 -8.30 -9.02 14.70
CA VAL A 17 -7.14 -9.88 14.39
C VAL A 17 -6.18 -9.91 15.57
N VAL A 18 -5.90 -8.78 16.21
CA VAL A 18 -5.07 -8.68 17.41
C VAL A 18 -5.66 -9.49 18.58
N SER A 19 -6.99 -9.51 18.68
CA SER A 19 -7.72 -10.29 19.69
C SER A 19 -7.92 -11.77 19.31
N ASP A 20 -7.35 -12.23 18.20
CA ASP A 20 -7.51 -13.57 17.61
C ASP A 20 -8.97 -14.03 17.41
N CYS A 21 -9.90 -13.09 17.31
CA CYS A 21 -11.33 -13.36 17.11
C CYS A 21 -11.80 -13.10 15.67
N ALA A 22 -10.91 -12.65 14.80
CA ALA A 22 -11.20 -12.44 13.39
C ALA A 22 -11.32 -13.77 12.62
N SER A 23 -12.42 -13.91 11.88
CA SER A 23 -12.64 -14.99 10.93
C SER A 23 -11.68 -14.92 9.73
N LEU A 24 -11.59 -16.01 8.95
CA LEU A 24 -10.80 -16.04 7.72
C LEU A 24 -11.25 -14.98 6.70
N ILE A 25 -12.56 -14.72 6.63
CA ILE A 25 -13.13 -13.72 5.72
C ILE A 25 -12.68 -12.32 6.16
N GLU A 26 -12.77 -12.01 7.45
CA GLU A 26 -12.34 -10.73 8.02
C GLU A 26 -10.82 -10.51 7.86
N ARG A 27 -10.01 -11.56 8.02
CA ARG A 27 -8.55 -11.49 7.77
C ARG A 27 -8.23 -11.15 6.31
N ARG A 28 -8.98 -11.72 5.36
CA ARG A 28 -8.83 -11.40 3.92
C ARG A 28 -9.29 -9.98 3.61
N GLU A 29 -10.41 -9.55 4.18
CA GLU A 29 -10.91 -8.19 4.06
C GLU A 29 -9.88 -7.18 4.58
N LEU A 30 -9.30 -7.44 5.76
CA LEU A 30 -8.27 -6.59 6.35
C LEU A 30 -7.04 -6.47 5.44
N ASN A 31 -6.61 -7.56 4.81
CA ASN A 31 -5.47 -7.54 3.90
C ASN A 31 -5.71 -6.60 2.69
N VAL A 32 -6.90 -6.67 2.09
CA VAL A 32 -7.29 -5.78 0.98
C VAL A 32 -7.33 -4.32 1.44
N LEU A 33 -7.92 -4.04 2.60
CA LEU A 33 -8.01 -2.68 3.14
C LEU A 33 -6.63 -2.09 3.47
N TYR A 34 -5.69 -2.90 3.97
CA TYR A 34 -4.31 -2.46 4.17
C TYR A 34 -3.62 -2.11 2.85
N GLN A 35 -3.81 -2.93 1.82
CA GLN A 35 -3.24 -2.66 0.51
C GLN A 35 -3.78 -1.33 -0.05
N GLU A 36 -5.10 -1.12 0.03
CA GLU A 36 -5.73 0.14 -0.38
C GLU A 36 -5.18 1.34 0.41
N TYR A 37 -5.02 1.20 1.73
CA TYR A 37 -4.46 2.25 2.58
C TYR A 37 -3.01 2.59 2.23
N ILE A 38 -2.18 1.57 1.94
CA ILE A 38 -0.77 1.74 1.58
C ILE A 38 -0.63 2.40 0.21
N ASP A 39 -1.48 2.01 -0.73
CA ASP A 39 -1.47 2.52 -2.11
C ASP A 39 -2.09 3.92 -2.21
N ASP A 40 -2.90 4.32 -1.24
CA ASP A 40 -3.47 5.66 -1.16
C ASP A 40 -2.37 6.73 -1.09
N GLY A 41 -2.25 7.53 -2.15
CA GLY A 41 -1.25 8.58 -2.28
C GLY A 41 0.11 8.13 -2.83
N ARG A 42 0.28 6.84 -3.17
CA ARG A 42 1.43 6.38 -3.97
C ARG A 42 1.08 6.54 -5.44
N GLU A 43 1.95 7.18 -6.22
CA GLU A 43 1.85 7.17 -7.68
C GLU A 43 2.25 5.78 -8.21
N VAL A 44 1.36 4.81 -8.05
CA VAL A 44 1.53 3.45 -8.57
C VAL A 44 1.40 3.53 -10.09
N GLY A 45 2.52 3.73 -10.78
CA GLY A 45 2.53 3.78 -12.24
C GLY A 45 3.51 4.77 -12.87
N LEU A 46 4.26 5.56 -12.11
CA LEU A 46 5.38 6.26 -12.73
C LEU A 46 6.41 5.22 -13.17
N PRO A 47 6.71 5.07 -14.48
CA PRO A 47 7.88 4.33 -14.89
C PRO A 47 9.04 5.00 -14.17
N ILE A 48 9.84 4.19 -13.45
CA ILE A 48 11.15 4.62 -12.96
C ILE A 48 11.83 5.22 -14.19
N LYS A 49 11.86 6.56 -14.31
CA LYS A 49 12.70 7.21 -15.31
C LYS A 49 14.08 6.81 -14.87
N ALA A 50 14.64 5.81 -15.56
CA ALA A 50 15.94 5.22 -15.29
C ALA A 50 16.93 6.37 -15.11
N SER A 51 17.23 6.68 -13.86
CA SER A 51 18.10 7.78 -13.53
C SER A 51 19.49 7.37 -13.99
N THR A 52 20.06 8.20 -14.86
CA THR A 52 21.50 8.33 -15.12
C THR A 52 22.07 7.40 -16.19
N GLN A 53 21.89 7.79 -17.46
CA GLN A 53 22.96 7.58 -18.46
C GLN A 53 24.15 8.46 -18.06
N TYR A 54 25.17 7.87 -17.43
CA TYR A 54 26.48 8.50 -17.32
C TYR A 54 27.12 8.51 -18.71
N GLN A 55 27.11 9.67 -19.36
CA GLN A 55 27.92 9.90 -20.56
C GLN A 55 29.39 9.97 -20.13
N HIS A 56 30.15 8.90 -20.34
CA HIS A 56 31.60 8.97 -20.29
C HIS A 56 32.08 9.82 -21.47
N ALA A 57 32.59 11.02 -21.18
CA ALA A 57 33.33 11.81 -22.16
C ALA A 57 34.65 11.10 -22.46
N THR A 58 34.77 10.52 -23.65
CA THR A 58 36.08 10.16 -24.22
C THR A 58 36.65 11.40 -24.89
N ALA A 59 37.58 12.08 -24.21
CA ALA A 59 38.41 13.10 -24.83
C ALA A 59 39.35 12.42 -25.85
N SER A 60 39.45 12.99 -27.06
CA SER A 60 40.48 12.69 -28.06
C SER A 60 41.36 13.91 -28.26
#